data_AF-A0A963DB98-F1
#
_entry.id   AF-A0A963DB98-F1
#
_cell.length_a   1.000
_cell.length_b   1.000
_cell.length_c   1.000
_cell.angle_alpha   90.00
_cell.angle_beta   90.00
_cell.angle_gamma   90.00
#
_symmetry.space_group_name_H-M   'P 1'
#
loop_
_entity.id
_entity.type
_entity.pdbx_description
1 polymer ?
#
loop_
_entity_poly.entity_id
_entity_poly.type
_entity_poly.pdbx_seq_one_letter_code
_entity_poly.pdbx_strand_id
1 'polypeptide(L)'
;MVAEAQPATSPPRPPPASSVVALDFERLRATLGEYLRTEDIGRVEAAYHFAARAHDGQFRQSGEPYVTHPVAVAEVVAGWRLDPQALIAALLHDVMEDTAITKQEIADAFGKVTAELVDGLSKLDKIEFRSQEEAQAENFRKMLLAMASDLRVILIKLA
;
A
#
# COMPACT_ATOMS: atom_id res chain seq x y z
N MET A 1 30.30 37.17 -39.88
CA MET A 1 30.10 36.48 -38.59
C MET A 1 28.62 36.30 -38.39
N VAL A 2 28.09 35.13 -38.74
CA VAL A 2 26.67 34.78 -38.55
C VAL A 2 26.64 33.86 -37.35
N ALA A 3 25.92 34.27 -36.30
CA ALA A 3 25.80 33.51 -35.06
C ALA A 3 24.83 32.34 -35.27
N GLU A 4 25.32 31.10 -35.12
CA GLU A 4 24.49 29.90 -35.01
C GLU A 4 23.76 29.92 -33.66
N ALA A 5 22.43 30.00 -33.71
CA ALA A 5 21.56 29.77 -32.57
C ALA A 5 21.49 28.27 -32.30
N GLN A 6 21.95 27.84 -31.12
CA GLN A 6 21.78 26.48 -30.64
C GLN A 6 20.30 26.19 -30.34
N PRO A 7 19.77 25.01 -30.69
CA PRO A 7 18.39 24.65 -30.38
C PRO A 7 18.25 24.37 -28.88
N ALA A 8 17.28 25.02 -28.25
CA ALA A 8 16.90 24.77 -26.87
C ALA A 8 16.44 23.31 -26.71
N THR A 9 17.22 22.53 -25.97
CA THR A 9 16.82 21.18 -25.54
C THR A 9 15.70 21.34 -24.52
N SER A 10 14.48 20.94 -24.92
CA SER A 10 13.37 20.83 -23.99
C SER A 10 13.70 19.77 -22.94
N PRO A 11 13.32 19.95 -21.65
CA PRO A 11 13.57 18.95 -20.63
C PRO A 11 12.89 17.62 -21.00
N PRO A 12 13.47 16.47 -20.62
CA PRO A 12 12.88 15.17 -20.91
C PRO A 12 11.48 15.11 -20.27
N ARG A 13 10.48 14.79 -21.10
CA ARG A 13 9.11 14.58 -20.64
C ARG A 13 9.12 13.51 -19.54
N PRO A 14 8.51 13.75 -18.37
CA PRO A 14 8.46 12.73 -17.33
C PRO A 14 7.80 11.46 -17.89
N PRO A 15 8.30 10.28 -17.55
CA PRO A 15 7.74 9.01 -18.01
C PRO A 15 6.24 8.95 -17.67
N PRO A 16 5.41 8.32 -18.50
CA PRO A 16 3.99 8.17 -18.19
C PRO A 16 3.84 7.48 -16.82
N ALA A 17 2.92 7.96 -15.98
CA ALA A 17 2.66 7.45 -14.64
C ALA A 17 2.56 5.92 -14.55
N SER A 18 1.99 5.28 -15.58
CA SER A 18 1.87 3.82 -15.71
C SER A 18 3.21 3.08 -15.77
N SER A 19 4.27 3.72 -16.25
CA SER A 19 5.60 3.13 -16.39
C SER A 19 6.44 3.24 -15.12
N VAL A 20 6.22 4.27 -14.28
CA VAL A 20 6.88 4.40 -12.97
C VAL A 20 6.28 3.38 -12.00
N VAL A 21 4.95 3.29 -11.98
CA VAL A 21 4.18 2.33 -11.19
C VAL A 21 4.60 0.90 -11.50
N ALA A 22 4.77 0.55 -12.78
CA ALA A 22 5.30 -0.75 -13.19
C ALA A 22 6.74 -1.03 -12.69
N LEU A 23 7.61 -0.01 -12.60
CA LEU A 23 8.98 -0.17 -12.11
C LEU A 23 9.03 -0.41 -10.59
N ASP A 24 8.11 0.18 -9.84
CA ASP A 24 8.05 0.02 -8.38
C ASP A 24 7.64 -1.42 -8.00
N PHE A 25 6.66 -2.00 -8.72
CA PHE A 25 6.27 -3.39 -8.46
C PHE A 25 7.35 -4.41 -8.83
N GLU A 26 8.12 -4.19 -9.90
CA GLU A 26 9.22 -5.09 -10.27
C GLU A 26 10.32 -5.18 -9.19
N ARG A 27 10.59 -4.07 -8.49
CA ARG A 27 11.52 -4.06 -7.35
C ARG A 27 10.98 -4.87 -6.19
N LEU A 28 9.71 -4.65 -5.84
CA LEU A 28 9.03 -5.44 -4.82
C LEU A 28 9.07 -6.93 -5.20
N ARG A 29 8.71 -7.28 -6.44
CA ARG A 29 8.70 -8.65 -6.96
C ARG A 29 10.05 -9.35 -6.80
N ALA A 30 11.16 -8.65 -7.06
CA ALA A 30 12.50 -9.19 -6.87
C ALA A 30 12.74 -9.59 -5.40
N THR A 31 12.40 -8.72 -4.45
CA THR A 31 12.51 -8.99 -3.01
C THR A 31 11.62 -10.14 -2.58
N LEU A 32 10.38 -10.22 -3.09
CA LEU A 32 9.46 -11.31 -2.77
C LEU A 32 9.96 -12.67 -3.28
N GLY A 33 10.66 -12.67 -4.43
CA GLY A 33 11.29 -13.86 -5.01
C GLY A 33 12.33 -14.54 -4.11
N GLU A 34 12.89 -13.83 -3.12
CA GLU A 34 13.88 -14.39 -2.21
C GLU A 34 13.29 -15.34 -1.16
N TYR A 35 11.99 -15.22 -0.86
CA TYR A 35 11.41 -15.93 0.30
C TYR A 35 9.98 -16.43 0.12
N LEU A 36 9.26 -16.00 -0.92
CA LEU A 36 7.91 -16.48 -1.23
C LEU A 36 7.88 -17.44 -2.41
N ARG A 37 6.84 -18.27 -2.46
CA ARG A 37 6.54 -19.15 -3.59
C ARG A 37 5.96 -18.33 -4.74
N THR A 38 6.16 -18.77 -5.98
CA THR A 38 5.65 -18.10 -7.18
C THR A 38 4.12 -17.89 -7.15
N GLU A 39 3.37 -18.85 -6.60
CA GLU A 39 1.91 -18.72 -6.40
C GLU A 39 1.55 -17.56 -5.48
N ASP A 40 2.29 -17.39 -4.39
CA ASP A 40 2.07 -16.33 -3.41
C ASP A 40 2.45 -14.96 -4.01
N ILE A 41 3.53 -14.89 -4.79
CA ILE A 41 3.93 -13.69 -5.54
C ILE A 41 2.83 -13.28 -6.53
N GLY A 42 2.23 -14.24 -7.24
CA GLY A 42 1.11 -13.97 -8.15
C GLY A 42 -0.13 -13.39 -7.45
N ARG A 43 -0.38 -13.81 -6.20
CA ARG A 43 -1.47 -13.23 -5.39
C ARG A 43 -1.16 -11.80 -4.95
N VAL A 44 0.09 -11.50 -4.61
CA VAL A 44 0.54 -10.14 -4.27
C VAL A 44 0.47 -9.23 -5.50
N GLU A 45 0.86 -9.73 -6.68
CA GLU A 45 0.72 -9.01 -7.96
C GLU A 45 -0.73 -8.69 -8.31
N ALA A 46 -1.64 -9.64 -8.09
CA ALA A 46 -3.07 -9.40 -8.26
C ALA A 46 -3.60 -8.31 -7.32
N ALA A 47 -3.12 -8.27 -6.07
CA ALA A 47 -3.46 -7.24 -5.10
C ALA A 47 -2.93 -5.86 -5.48
N TYR A 48 -1.70 -5.80 -5.97
CA TYR A 48 -1.12 -4.57 -6.50
C TYR A 48 -1.95 -4.01 -7.67
N HIS A 49 -2.31 -4.84 -8.65
CA HIS A 49 -3.17 -4.40 -9.76
C HIS A 49 -4.57 -4.01 -9.30
N PHE A 50 -5.10 -4.65 -8.26
CA PHE A 50 -6.37 -4.29 -7.66
C PHE A 50 -6.30 -2.89 -7.01
N ALA A 51 -5.29 -2.63 -6.19
CA ALA A 51 -5.05 -1.32 -5.58
C ALA A 51 -4.82 -0.23 -6.64
N ALA A 52 -4.00 -0.51 -7.66
CA ALA A 52 -3.73 0.40 -8.77
C ALA A 52 -5.01 0.82 -9.50
N ARG A 53 -5.93 -0.13 -9.73
CA ARG A 53 -7.24 0.17 -10.35
C ARG A 53 -8.17 0.92 -9.41
N ALA A 54 -8.17 0.57 -8.12
CA ALA A 54 -9.04 1.20 -7.14
C ALA A 54 -8.68 2.69 -6.94
N HIS A 55 -7.39 3.02 -6.99
CA HIS A 55 -6.87 4.37 -6.89
C HIS A 55 -6.60 5.03 -8.26
N ASP A 56 -7.17 4.50 -9.35
CA ASP A 56 -6.96 5.10 -10.68
C ASP A 56 -7.50 6.54 -10.71
N GLY A 57 -6.71 7.46 -11.26
CA GLY A 57 -6.98 8.89 -11.25
C GLY A 57 -6.75 9.59 -9.89
N GLN A 58 -6.31 8.88 -8.84
CA GLN A 58 -5.89 9.49 -7.58
C GLN A 58 -4.38 9.79 -7.58
N PHE A 59 -4.02 10.98 -7.10
CA PHE A 59 -2.64 11.44 -7.05
C PHE A 59 -2.30 11.90 -5.63
N ARG A 60 -1.07 11.66 -5.20
CA ARG A 60 -0.53 12.23 -3.96
C ARG A 60 -0.33 13.74 -4.10
N GLN A 61 -0.16 14.44 -2.98
CA GLN A 61 0.18 15.87 -2.96
C GLN A 61 1.50 16.18 -3.72
N SER A 62 2.38 15.18 -3.87
CA SER A 62 3.61 15.25 -4.66
C SER A 62 3.39 15.19 -6.18
N GLY A 63 2.18 14.82 -6.64
CA GLY A 63 1.84 14.62 -8.05
C GLY A 63 2.08 13.20 -8.57
N GLU A 64 2.57 12.29 -7.74
CA GLU A 64 2.73 10.87 -8.09
C GLU A 64 1.41 10.10 -7.98
N PRO A 65 1.23 9.00 -8.74
CA PRO A 65 0.07 8.12 -8.60
C PRO A 65 -0.06 7.61 -7.16
N TYR A 66 -1.28 7.56 -6.61
CA TYR A 66 -1.48 7.18 -5.21
C TYR A 66 -0.94 5.78 -4.87
N VAL A 67 -0.99 4.86 -5.83
CA VAL A 67 -0.49 3.48 -5.69
C VAL A 67 0.99 3.38 -5.28
N THR A 68 1.80 4.43 -5.45
CA THR A 68 3.19 4.43 -4.98
C THR A 68 3.30 4.31 -3.45
N HIS A 69 2.32 4.83 -2.70
CA HIS A 69 2.30 4.74 -1.23
C HIS A 69 2.08 3.30 -0.74
N PRO A 70 1.01 2.59 -1.13
CA PRO A 70 0.83 1.19 -0.73
C PRO A 70 1.99 0.27 -1.16
N VAL A 71 2.65 0.56 -2.29
CA VAL A 71 3.83 -0.20 -2.73
C VAL A 71 5.02 0.04 -1.81
N ALA A 72 5.30 1.28 -1.41
CA ALA A 72 6.38 1.58 -0.47
C ALA A 72 6.16 0.90 0.89
N VAL A 73 4.93 0.91 1.41
CA VAL A 73 4.58 0.18 2.64
C VAL A 73 4.82 -1.33 2.46
N ALA A 74 4.42 -1.90 1.32
CA ALA A 74 4.66 -3.31 1.01
C ALA A 74 6.16 -3.65 0.88
N GLU A 75 7.02 -2.74 0.40
CA GLU A 75 8.47 -2.93 0.37
C GLU A 75 9.08 -3.04 1.77
N VAL A 76 8.66 -2.18 2.71
CA VAL A 76 9.12 -2.25 4.11
C VAL A 76 8.69 -3.56 4.75
N VAL A 77 7.42 -3.94 4.56
CA VAL A 77 6.85 -5.20 5.07
C VAL A 77 7.54 -6.42 4.45
N ALA A 78 7.91 -6.37 3.17
CA ALA A 78 8.70 -7.39 2.50
C ALA A 78 10.13 -7.49 3.06
N GLY A 79 10.73 -6.35 3.44
CA GLY A 79 12.03 -6.30 4.11
C GLY A 79 12.05 -7.03 5.46
N TRP A 80 10.91 -7.09 6.15
CA TRP A 80 10.74 -7.89 7.37
C TRP A 80 10.34 -9.36 7.11
N ARG A 81 10.20 -9.74 5.83
CA ARG A 81 9.81 -11.09 5.38
C ARG A 81 8.48 -11.56 5.93
N LEU A 82 7.49 -10.66 6.02
CA LEU A 82 6.12 -11.03 6.41
C LEU A 82 5.45 -11.91 5.34
N ASP A 83 4.41 -12.63 5.77
CA ASP A 83 3.68 -13.56 4.94
C ASP A 83 2.89 -12.88 3.81
N PRO A 84 2.46 -13.64 2.79
CA PRO A 84 1.74 -13.08 1.64
C PRO A 84 0.47 -12.33 2.00
N GLN A 85 -0.25 -12.74 3.06
CA GLN A 85 -1.49 -12.07 3.44
C GLN A 85 -1.22 -10.68 4.02
N ALA A 86 -0.13 -10.51 4.75
CA ALA A 86 0.29 -9.20 5.25
C ALA A 86 0.69 -8.26 4.12
N LEU A 87 1.40 -8.76 3.10
CA LEU A 87 1.76 -7.96 1.92
C LEU A 87 0.53 -7.53 1.12
N ILE A 88 -0.41 -8.45 0.91
CA ILE A 88 -1.68 -8.13 0.26
C ILE A 88 -2.45 -7.10 1.11
N ALA A 89 -2.50 -7.25 2.43
CA ALA A 89 -3.14 -6.28 3.30
C ALA A 89 -2.46 -4.91 3.26
N ALA A 90 -1.13 -4.85 3.20
CA ALA A 90 -0.36 -3.60 3.05
C ALA A 90 -0.68 -2.90 1.73
N LEU A 91 -0.79 -3.64 0.62
CA LEU A 91 -1.17 -3.06 -0.68
C LEU A 91 -2.62 -2.56 -0.72
N LEU A 92 -3.51 -3.12 0.11
CA LEU A 92 -4.94 -2.83 0.11
C LEU A 92 -5.39 -1.94 1.27
N HIS A 93 -4.49 -1.52 2.17
CA HIS A 93 -4.87 -0.93 3.46
C HIS A 93 -5.74 0.32 3.32
N ASP A 94 -5.45 1.18 2.35
CA ASP A 94 -6.18 2.42 2.09
C ASP A 94 -7.34 2.25 1.10
N VAL A 95 -7.46 1.09 0.44
CA VAL A 95 -8.47 0.87 -0.60
C VAL A 95 -9.89 0.93 -0.02
N MET A 96 -10.11 0.42 1.19
CA MET A 96 -11.42 0.53 1.87
C MET A 96 -11.72 1.92 2.41
N GLU A 97 -10.71 2.80 2.53
CA GLU A 97 -10.87 4.14 3.07
C GLU A 97 -11.10 5.18 1.97
N ASP A 98 -10.30 5.11 0.91
CA ASP A 98 -10.25 6.11 -0.15
C ASP A 98 -11.09 5.74 -1.38
N THR A 99 -11.69 4.55 -1.39
CA THR A 99 -12.48 4.06 -2.53
C THR A 99 -13.79 3.41 -2.08
N ALA A 100 -14.65 3.06 -3.03
CA ALA A 100 -15.94 2.42 -2.75
C ALA A 100 -15.84 0.88 -2.53
N ILE A 101 -14.64 0.32 -2.53
CA ILE A 101 -14.43 -1.12 -2.35
C ILE A 101 -14.82 -1.56 -0.94
N THR A 102 -15.60 -2.62 -0.86
CA THR A 102 -16.11 -3.20 0.39
C THR A 102 -15.24 -4.33 0.90
N LYS A 103 -15.35 -4.62 2.21
CA LYS A 103 -14.71 -5.80 2.84
C LYS A 103 -15.09 -7.10 2.14
N GLN A 104 -16.32 -7.21 1.64
CA GLN A 104 -16.80 -8.41 0.96
C GLN A 104 -16.06 -8.63 -0.37
N GLU A 105 -15.84 -7.58 -1.15
CA GLU A 105 -15.08 -7.67 -2.41
C GLU A 105 -13.63 -8.10 -2.17
N ILE A 106 -13.00 -7.62 -1.09
CA ILE A 106 -11.66 -8.07 -0.69
C ILE A 106 -11.68 -9.53 -0.22
N ALA A 107 -12.71 -9.94 0.51
CA ALA A 107 -12.85 -11.32 0.97
C ALA A 107 -13.04 -12.30 -0.20
N ASP A 108 -13.80 -11.90 -1.21
CA ASP A 108 -14.06 -12.71 -2.40
C ASP A 108 -12.81 -12.80 -3.30
N ALA A 109 -12.01 -11.73 -3.39
CA ALA A 109 -10.81 -11.69 -4.23
C ALA A 109 -9.56 -12.30 -3.57
N PHE A 110 -9.35 -12.07 -2.27
CA PHE A 110 -8.10 -12.40 -1.57
C PHE A 110 -8.29 -13.31 -0.35
N GLY A 111 -9.53 -13.57 0.04
CA GLY A 111 -9.90 -14.44 1.15
C GLY A 111 -10.25 -13.67 2.42
N LYS A 112 -11.02 -14.33 3.28
CA LYS A 112 -11.55 -13.75 4.52
C LYS A 112 -10.47 -13.21 5.45
N VAL A 113 -9.34 -13.91 5.60
CA VAL A 113 -8.25 -13.50 6.51
C VAL A 113 -7.66 -12.15 6.10
N THR A 114 -7.38 -11.96 4.81
CA THR A 114 -6.90 -10.68 4.28
C THR A 114 -7.93 -9.57 4.48
N ALA A 115 -9.21 -9.86 4.25
CA ALA A 115 -10.27 -8.87 4.46
C ALA A 115 -10.40 -8.46 5.94
N GLU A 116 -10.20 -9.37 6.89
CA GLU A 116 -10.15 -9.04 8.33
C GLU A 116 -8.92 -8.18 8.66
N LEU A 117 -7.76 -8.45 8.05
CA LEU A 117 -6.55 -7.64 8.23
C LEU A 117 -6.75 -6.20 7.73
N VAL A 118 -7.28 -6.02 6.52
CA VAL A 118 -7.54 -4.70 5.93
C VAL A 118 -8.60 -3.93 6.74
N ASP A 119 -9.68 -4.60 7.14
CA ASP A 119 -10.72 -4.01 8.00
C ASP A 119 -10.15 -3.63 9.38
N GLY A 120 -9.24 -4.42 9.94
CA GLY A 120 -8.50 -4.11 11.16
C GLY A 120 -7.61 -2.88 11.02
N LEU A 121 -6.94 -2.72 9.87
CA LEU A 121 -6.10 -1.55 9.56
C LEU A 121 -6.96 -0.27 9.47
N SER A 122 -8.03 -0.28 8.68
CA SER A 122 -8.94 0.88 8.54
C SER A 122 -9.59 1.29 9.86
N LYS A 123 -9.96 0.32 10.72
CA LYS A 123 -10.56 0.63 12.02
C LYS A 123 -9.59 1.29 12.99
N LEU A 124 -8.29 1.02 12.88
CA LEU A 124 -7.27 1.70 13.69
C LEU A 124 -7.13 3.16 13.30
N ASP A 125 -7.26 3.48 12.00
CA ASP A 125 -7.18 4.86 11.50
C ASP A 125 -8.36 5.72 11.92
N LYS A 126 -9.55 5.12 12.05
CA LYS A 126 -10.80 5.82 12.44
C LYS A 126 -10.93 6.10 13.94
N ILE A 127 -9.92 5.79 14.75
CA ILE A 127 -9.93 6.12 16.18
C ILE A 127 -9.61 7.61 16.34
N GLU A 128 -10.61 8.48 16.17
CA GLU A 128 -10.44 9.92 16.43
C GLU A 128 -10.28 10.20 17.93
N PHE A 129 -9.17 10.87 18.26
CA PHE A 129 -8.78 11.20 19.63
C PHE A 129 -9.58 12.39 20.16
N ARG A 130 -10.53 12.15 21.07
CA ARG A 130 -11.09 13.20 21.91
C ARG A 130 -10.26 13.33 23.20
N SER A 131 -9.51 14.41 23.28
CA SER A 131 -8.59 14.83 24.35
C SER A 131 -7.29 14.00 24.49
N GLN A 132 -6.16 14.68 24.75
CA GLN A 132 -4.81 14.13 24.66
C GLN A 132 -4.45 13.08 25.73
N GLU A 133 -5.10 13.09 26.90
CA GLU A 133 -4.71 12.23 28.04
C GLU A 133 -5.53 10.94 28.13
N GLU A 134 -6.86 10.99 27.95
CA GLU A 134 -7.69 9.76 27.92
C GLU A 134 -7.50 8.96 26.63
N ALA A 135 -7.21 9.64 25.52
CA ALA A 135 -6.92 8.99 24.25
C ALA A 135 -5.70 8.07 24.36
N GLN A 136 -4.61 8.46 25.04
CA GLN A 136 -3.41 7.61 25.07
C GLN A 136 -3.65 6.25 25.74
N ALA A 137 -4.41 6.21 26.83
CA ALA A 137 -4.71 4.95 27.52
C ALA A 137 -5.70 4.07 26.74
N GLU A 138 -6.75 4.68 26.16
CA GLU A 138 -7.70 3.96 25.30
C GLU A 138 -7.09 3.53 23.96
N ASN A 139 -6.18 4.32 23.39
CA ASN A 139 -5.40 3.96 22.21
C ASN A 139 -4.49 2.80 22.51
N PHE A 140 -3.77 2.85 23.63
CA PHE A 140 -2.93 1.74 24.06
C PHE A 140 -3.78 0.48 24.28
N ARG A 141 -4.97 0.61 24.89
CA ARG A 141 -5.90 -0.51 25.09
C ARG A 141 -6.48 -1.06 23.78
N LYS A 142 -6.90 -0.21 22.83
CA LYS A 142 -7.42 -0.61 21.52
C LYS A 142 -6.33 -1.18 20.62
N MET A 143 -5.13 -0.59 20.66
CA MET A 143 -3.94 -1.14 20.02
C MET A 143 -3.63 -2.53 20.58
N LEU A 144 -3.62 -2.72 21.90
CA LEU A 144 -3.45 -4.04 22.54
C LEU A 144 -4.56 -5.04 22.18
N LEU A 145 -5.80 -4.59 22.01
CA LEU A 145 -6.92 -5.45 21.57
C LEU A 145 -6.82 -5.85 20.09
N ALA A 146 -6.35 -4.94 19.23
CA ALA A 146 -6.02 -5.26 17.84
C ALA A 146 -4.81 -6.23 17.77
N MET A 147 -3.79 -6.03 18.63
CA MET A 147 -2.64 -6.93 18.80
C MET A 147 -3.04 -8.33 19.28
N ALA A 148 -4.07 -8.43 20.12
CA ALA A 148 -4.58 -9.72 20.59
C ALA A 148 -5.20 -10.56 19.48
N SER A 149 -5.51 -9.96 18.32
CA SER A 149 -6.16 -10.63 17.19
C SER A 149 -5.17 -10.96 16.06
N ASP A 150 -4.26 -10.04 15.70
CA ASP A 150 -3.21 -10.31 14.71
C ASP A 150 -2.05 -9.30 14.75
N LEU A 151 -0.82 -9.75 15.07
CA LEU A 151 0.37 -8.90 15.13
C LEU A 151 0.73 -8.24 13.79
N ARG A 152 0.30 -8.82 12.66
CA ARG A 152 0.61 -8.30 11.31
C ARG A 152 0.02 -6.92 11.07
N VAL A 153 -1.13 -6.61 11.69
CA VAL A 153 -1.80 -5.31 11.58
C VAL A 153 -0.93 -4.18 12.12
N ILE A 154 -0.26 -4.38 13.26
CA ILE A 154 0.63 -3.35 13.83
C ILE A 154 1.89 -3.20 13.00
N LEU A 155 2.48 -4.30 12.54
CA LEU A 155 3.69 -4.24 11.71
C LEU A 155 3.41 -3.40 10.46
N ILE A 156 2.33 -3.69 9.73
CA ILE A 156 1.94 -2.91 8.55
C ILE A 156 1.74 -1.42 8.89
N LYS A 157 1.26 -1.09 10.10
CA LYS A 157 1.06 0.31 10.50
C LYS A 157 2.34 1.06 10.87
N LEU A 158 3.41 0.34 11.22
CA LEU A 158 4.73 0.91 11.53
C LEU A 158 5.61 1.09 10.29
N ALA A 159 5.21 0.52 9.15
CA ALA A 159 5.88 0.64 7.86
C ALA A 159 5.47 1.95 7.17
#